data_AF-A0A524C856-F1
#
_entry.id   AF-A0A524C856-F1
#
_cell.length_a   1.000
_cell.length_b   1.000
_cell.length_c   1.000
_cell.angle_alpha   90.00
_cell.angle_beta   90.00
_cell.angle_gamma   90.00
#
_symmetry.space_group_name_H-M   'P 1'
#
loop_
_entity.id
_entity.type
_entity.pdbx_description
1 polymer ?
#
loop_
_entity_poly.entity_id
_entity_poly.type
_entity_poly.pdbx_seq_one_letter_code
_entity_poly.pdbx_strand_id
1 'polypeptide(L)' 'MKFDEKARYAKTHEWARKEGDLFVIGITDYAQSLL' A
#
# COMPACT_ATOMS: atom_id res chain seq x y z
N MET A 1 -7.80 -10.11 0.35
CA MET A 1 -7.31 -8.78 0.76
C MET A 1 -6.59 -8.89 2.09
N LYS A 2 -5.26 -8.77 2.08
CA LYS A 2 -4.46 -8.61 3.30
C LYS A 2 -4.25 -7.11 3.52
N PHE A 3 -4.65 -6.60 4.67
CA PHE A 3 -4.39 -5.22 5.07
C PHE A 3 -3.27 -5.22 6.10
N ASP A 4 -2.31 -4.33 5.91
CA ASP A 4 -1.22 -4.08 6.85
C ASP A 4 -1.61 -2.87 7.71
N GLU A 5 -1.77 -3.07 9.02
CA GLU A 5 -2.16 -2.03 9.96
C GLU A 5 -1.13 -0.89 10.07
N LYS A 6 0.12 -1.15 9.65
CA LYS A 6 1.20 -0.15 9.62
C LYS A 6 1.22 0.65 8.33
N ALA A 7 0.43 0.26 7.32
CA ALA A 7 0.33 0.97 6.06
C ALA A 7 -0.84 1.97 6.06
N ARG A 8 -0.67 3.06 5.33
CA ARG A 8 -1.74 4.00 4.97
C ARG A 8 -2.13 3.75 3.52
N TYR A 9 -3.41 3.86 3.22
CA TYR A 9 -3.98 3.54 1.91
C TYR A 9 -4.60 4.78 1.26
N ALA A 10 -4.36 4.94 -0.03
CA ALA A 10 -4.97 5.98 -0.85
C ALA A 10 -6.21 5.45 -1.58
N LYS A 11 -7.16 6.34 -1.89
CA LYS A 11 -8.35 6.00 -2.68
C LYS A 11 -8.01 5.56 -4.11
N THR A 12 -6.85 5.95 -4.60
CA THR A 12 -6.28 5.62 -5.91
C THR A 12 -5.59 4.24 -5.93
N HIS A 13 -5.77 3.43 -4.89
CA HIS A 13 -5.28 2.06 -4.77
C HIS A 13 -3.78 1.89 -4.59
N GLU A 14 -3.09 2.91 -4.08
CA GLU A 14 -1.74 2.84 -3.56
C GLU A 14 -1.71 2.71 -2.04
N TRP A 15 -0.56 2.30 -1.51
CA TRP A 15 -0.27 2.26 -0.08
C TRP A 15 1.13 2.78 0.21
N ALA A 16 1.31 3.30 1.42
CA ALA A 16 2.61 3.70 1.95
C ALA A 16 2.80 3.17 3.38
N ARG A 17 3.97 2.61 3.66
CA ARG A 17 4.38 2.13 5.01
C ARG A 17 5.68 2.81 5.42
N LYS A 18 5.76 3.26 6.67
CA LYS A 18 6.99 3.81 7.23
C LYS A 18 7.91 2.68 7.69
N GLU A 19 9.15 2.71 7.24
CA GLU A 19 10.22 1.78 7.63
C GLU A 19 11.47 2.59 8.01
N GLY A 20 11.68 2.78 9.32
CA GLY A 20 12.74 3.65 9.83
C GLY A 20 12.58 5.09 9.34
N ASP A 21 13.57 5.55 8.59
CA ASP A 21 13.62 6.91 8.02
C ASP A 21 13.05 6.99 6.59
N LEU A 22 12.59 5.86 6.04
CA LEU A 22 12.05 5.77 4.68
C LEU A 22 10.56 5.44 4.68
N PHE A 23 9.91 5.76 3.56
CA PHE A 23 8.58 5.28 3.23
C PHE A 23 8.67 4.34 2.03
N VAL A 24 8.17 3.12 2.21
CA VAL A 24 7.97 2.16 1.11
C VAL A 24 6.58 2.40 0.54
N ILE A 25 6.49 2.50 -0.78
CA ILE A 25 5.26 2.82 -1.51
C ILE A 25 5.00 1.73 -2.54
N GLY A 26 3.74 1.36 -2.75
CA GLY A 26 3.34 0.39 -3.77
C GLY A 26 1.86 0.46 -4.11
N ILE A 27 1.41 -0.44 -4.98
CA ILE A 27 -0.02 -0.60 -5.32
C ILE A 27 -0.66 -1.71 -4.48
N THR A 28 -1.96 -1.59 -4.25
CA THR A 28 -2.74 -2.60 -3.52
C THR A 28 -2.92 -3.88 -4.31
N ASP A 29 -3.19 -4.97 -3.60
CA ASP A 29 -3.56 -6.28 -4.16
C ASP A 29 -4.71 -6.17 -5.19
N TYR A 30 -5.68 -5.30 -4.91
CA TYR A 30 -6.77 -5.01 -5.85
C TYR A 30 -6.26 -4.40 -7.15
N ALA A 31 -5.44 -3.35 -7.09
CA ALA A 31 -4.87 -2.73 -8.29
C ALA A 31 -4.02 -3.71 -9.11
N GLN A 32 -3.25 -4.58 -8.45
CA GLN A 32 -2.46 -5.62 -9.10
C GLN A 32 -3.33 -6.63 -9.87
N SER A 33 -4.54 -6.93 -9.38
CA SER A 33 -5.45 -7.91 -9.97
C SER A 33 -6.28 -7.41 -11.17
N LEU A 34 -6.20 -6.11 -11.50
CA LEU A 34 -6.94 -5.49 -12.59
C LEU A 34 -6.21 -5.53 -13.95
N LEU A 35 -5.10 -6.27 -14.04
CA LEU A 35 -4.32 -6.54 -15.26
C LEU A 35 -4.66 -7.92 -15.81
#